data_AF-A0A966JAB9-F1
#
_entry.id   AF-A0A966JAB9-F1
#
_cell.length_a   1.000
_cell.length_b   1.000
_cell.length_c   1.000
_cell.angle_alpha   90.00
_cell.angle_beta   90.00
_cell.angle_gamma   90.00
#
_symmetry.space_group_name_H-M   'P 1'
#
loop_
_entity.id
_entity.type
_entity.pdbx_description
1 polymer ?
#
loop_
_entity_poly.entity_id
_entity_poly.type
_entity_poly.pdbx_seq_one_letter_code
_entity_poly.pdbx_strand_id
1 'polypeptide(L)'
;MISLRRKKSILAAVAVTSFALVASAVPANAEVGVSSTEIKLGTTVPMTGIAAPGYSKVAPAMKAYFEYINDNGGVYGRKINLVIKDDRYIPQEAINKTNELILKDKVFALVGQLGTANHLAVTSKVRIASRNIPSLFLNTGYSGFADVK
;
A
#
# COMPACT_ATOMS: atom_id res chain seq x y z
N MET A 1 21.29 43.78 55.71
CA MET A 1 21.52 42.51 55.00
C MET A 1 20.19 41.96 54.49
N ILE A 2 19.85 42.23 53.22
CA ILE A 2 18.70 41.62 52.53
C ILE A 2 19.27 40.83 51.35
N SER A 3 18.94 39.55 51.34
CA SER A 3 19.56 38.46 50.58
C SER A 3 19.41 38.58 49.06
N LEU A 4 20.56 38.58 48.36
CA LEU A 4 20.72 38.66 46.91
C LEU A 4 20.49 37.30 46.20
N ARG A 5 19.62 36.42 46.73
CA ARG A 5 19.36 35.08 46.16
C ARG A 5 18.02 34.92 45.42
N ARG A 6 17.13 35.90 45.45
CA ARG A 6 15.76 35.77 44.88
C ARG A 6 15.56 36.15 43.42
N LYS A 7 16.57 36.69 42.72
CA LYS A 7 16.38 37.23 41.35
C LYS A 7 16.77 36.29 40.20
N LYS A 8 17.27 35.07 40.48
CA LYS A 8 17.64 34.10 39.42
C LYS A 8 16.51 33.14 39.03
N SER A 9 15.32 33.28 39.59
CA SER A 9 14.25 32.28 39.46
C SER A 9 13.20 32.61 38.39
N ILE A 10 13.22 33.81 37.80
CA ILE A 10 12.14 34.26 36.88
C ILE A 10 12.54 34.16 35.40
N LEU A 11 13.83 34.06 35.07
CA LEU A 11 14.28 33.92 33.66
C LEU A 11 14.26 32.48 33.11
N ALA A 12 14.03 31.46 33.95
CA ALA A 12 14.10 30.06 33.52
C ALA A 12 12.75 29.46 33.07
N ALA A 13 11.63 30.19 33.18
CA ALA A 13 10.30 29.65 32.89
C ALA A 13 9.75 30.00 31.49
N VAL A 14 10.36 30.94 30.76
CA VAL A 14 9.89 31.37 29.43
C VAL A 14 10.69 30.75 28.28
N ALA A 15 11.88 30.22 28.56
CA ALA A 15 12.73 29.61 27.51
C ALA A 15 12.42 28.11 27.25
N VAL A 16 11.65 27.45 28.11
CA VAL A 16 11.40 25.99 28.01
C VAL A 16 10.11 25.67 27.24
N THR A 17 9.17 26.61 27.11
CA THR A 17 7.90 26.38 26.38
C THR A 17 8.02 26.49 24.86
N SER A 18 9.07 27.13 24.33
CA SER A 18 9.24 27.28 22.88
C SER A 18 9.88 26.07 22.19
N PHE A 19 10.44 25.12 22.94
CA PHE A 19 11.07 23.92 22.35
C PHE A 19 10.11 22.73 22.23
N ALA A 20 8.95 22.78 22.87
CA ALA A 20 7.96 21.71 22.82
C ALA A 20 7.14 21.66 21.53
N LEU A 21 7.19 22.71 20.69
CA LEU A 21 6.39 22.78 19.46
C LEU A 21 7.11 22.28 18.19
N VAL A 22 8.41 21.92 18.28
CA VAL A 22 9.22 21.51 17.12
C VAL A 22 9.44 19.99 17.06
N ALA A 23 8.92 19.23 18.03
CA ALA A 23 9.13 17.77 18.12
C ALA A 23 8.08 16.91 17.37
N SER A 24 7.09 17.51 16.70
CA SER A 24 6.01 16.80 16.01
C SER A 24 6.13 16.75 14.48
N ALA A 25 7.34 16.93 13.95
CA ALA A 25 7.65 16.65 12.55
C ALA A 25 8.68 15.52 12.46
N VAL A 26 8.36 14.36 13.04
CA VAL A 26 8.96 13.12 12.55
C VAL A 26 8.45 12.99 11.12
N PRO A 27 9.29 13.08 10.07
CA PRO A 27 8.81 12.78 8.74
C PRO A 27 8.26 11.36 8.80
N ALA A 28 6.96 11.21 8.58
CA ALA A 28 6.38 9.90 8.35
C ALA A 28 7.24 9.26 7.26
N ASN A 29 7.90 8.14 7.58
CA ASN A 29 8.71 7.42 6.60
C ASN A 29 7.88 7.31 5.32
N ALA A 30 8.44 7.80 4.21
CA ALA A 30 7.73 7.78 2.93
C ALA A 30 7.53 6.32 2.54
N GLU A 31 6.35 5.80 2.82
CA GLU A 31 5.95 4.43 2.51
C GLU A 31 5.95 4.26 0.99
N VAL A 32 6.55 3.17 0.49
CA VAL A 32 6.66 2.96 -0.96
C VAL A 32 5.26 2.92 -1.56
N GLY A 33 5.05 3.68 -2.63
CA GLY A 33 3.76 3.76 -3.30
C GLY A 33 2.72 4.62 -2.58
N VAL A 34 3.07 5.30 -1.49
CA VAL A 34 2.20 6.30 -0.83
C VAL A 34 2.89 7.66 -0.82
N SER A 35 2.20 8.68 -1.32
CA SER A 35 2.64 10.06 -1.26
C SER A 35 1.65 10.93 -0.48
N SER A 36 1.88 12.23 -0.44
CA SER A 36 0.90 13.19 0.09
C SER A 36 -0.38 13.26 -0.73
N THR A 37 -0.38 12.76 -1.98
CA THR A 37 -1.48 12.91 -2.94
C THR A 37 -1.97 11.60 -3.56
N GLU A 38 -1.22 10.50 -3.44
CA GLU A 38 -1.49 9.25 -4.15
C GLU A 38 -1.24 8.01 -3.27
N ILE A 39 -2.03 6.96 -3.49
CA ILE A 39 -1.81 5.59 -3.03
C ILE A 39 -1.79 4.69 -4.27
N LYS A 40 -0.66 4.04 -4.54
CA LYS A 40 -0.50 3.10 -5.65
C LYS A 40 -0.82 1.69 -5.22
N LEU A 41 -1.83 1.09 -5.85
CA LEU A 41 -2.19 -0.31 -5.67
C LEU A 41 -1.89 -1.08 -6.95
N GLY A 42 -1.49 -2.34 -6.84
CA GLY A 42 -1.23 -3.22 -7.97
C GLY A 42 -2.22 -4.38 -8.04
N THR A 43 -2.53 -4.85 -9.24
CA THR A 43 -3.27 -6.11 -9.40
C THR A 43 -2.80 -6.88 -10.64
N THR A 44 -2.79 -8.19 -10.54
CA THR A 44 -2.60 -9.12 -11.65
C THR A 44 -3.88 -9.92 -11.83
N VAL A 45 -4.50 -9.80 -13.01
CA VAL A 45 -5.72 -10.53 -13.36
C VAL A 45 -5.66 -10.98 -14.82
N PRO A 46 -6.42 -12.02 -15.22
CA PRO A 46 -6.44 -12.47 -16.61
C PRO A 46 -7.36 -11.58 -17.45
N MET A 47 -6.79 -10.53 -18.04
CA MET A 47 -7.49 -9.67 -19.00
C MET A 47 -7.60 -10.34 -20.37
N THR A 48 -6.62 -11.19 -20.70
CA THR A 48 -6.66 -12.08 -21.86
C THR A 48 -6.41 -13.54 -21.44
N GLY A 49 -6.34 -14.46 -22.40
CA GLY A 49 -6.13 -15.88 -22.14
C GLY A 49 -7.39 -16.64 -21.73
N ILE A 50 -7.21 -17.87 -21.26
CA ILE A 50 -8.29 -18.86 -21.13
C ILE A 50 -9.36 -18.48 -20.09
N ALA A 51 -8.99 -17.70 -19.08
CA ALA A 51 -9.88 -17.30 -17.99
C ALA A 51 -10.55 -15.93 -18.23
N ALA A 52 -10.13 -15.19 -19.26
CA ALA A 52 -10.65 -13.86 -19.57
C ALA A 52 -12.18 -13.80 -19.77
N PRO A 53 -12.84 -14.79 -20.42
CA PRO A 53 -14.30 -14.76 -20.55
C PRO A 53 -15.05 -14.67 -19.22
N GLY A 54 -14.50 -15.25 -18.14
CA GLY A 54 -15.11 -15.19 -16.81
C GLY A 54 -14.64 -14.02 -15.95
N TYR A 55 -13.41 -13.51 -16.17
CA TYR A 55 -12.74 -12.65 -15.19
C TYR A 55 -12.17 -11.34 -15.73
N SER A 56 -12.19 -11.10 -17.05
CA SER A 56 -11.62 -9.88 -17.65
C SER A 56 -12.29 -8.57 -17.18
N LYS A 57 -13.45 -8.65 -16.54
CA LYS A 57 -14.16 -7.49 -15.98
C LYS A 57 -13.79 -7.15 -14.54
N VAL A 58 -13.06 -8.03 -13.83
CA VAL A 58 -12.71 -7.83 -12.41
C VAL A 58 -11.88 -6.56 -12.20
N ALA A 59 -10.73 -6.43 -12.86
CA ALA A 59 -9.89 -5.24 -12.67
C ALA A 59 -10.51 -3.94 -13.21
N PRO A 60 -11.21 -3.90 -14.36
CA PRO A 60 -11.97 -2.72 -14.77
C PRO A 60 -13.04 -2.30 -13.74
N ALA A 61 -13.74 -3.26 -13.13
CA ALA A 61 -14.73 -2.94 -12.09
C ALA A 61 -14.07 -2.37 -10.82
N MET A 62 -12.95 -2.95 -10.38
CA MET A 62 -12.17 -2.41 -9.26
C MET A 62 -11.68 -0.98 -9.55
N LYS A 63 -11.17 -0.74 -10.77
CA LYS A 63 -10.72 0.59 -11.20
C LYS A 63 -11.86 1.60 -11.17
N ALA A 64 -13.01 1.25 -11.74
CA ALA A 64 -14.18 2.13 -11.73
C ALA A 64 -14.63 2.48 -10.30
N TYR A 65 -14.57 1.53 -9.36
CA TYR A 65 -14.89 1.81 -7.97
C TYR A 65 -13.87 2.75 -7.31
N PHE A 66 -12.57 2.55 -7.55
CA PHE A 66 -11.55 3.47 -7.02
C PHE A 66 -11.62 4.85 -7.66
N GLU A 67 -12.00 4.96 -8.93
CA GLU A 67 -12.29 6.25 -9.58
C GLU A 67 -13.46 6.96 -8.89
N TYR A 68 -14.55 6.25 -8.60
CA TYR A 68 -15.64 6.80 -7.81
C TYR A 68 -15.16 7.31 -6.43
N ILE A 69 -14.33 6.55 -5.72
CA ILE A 69 -13.75 7.01 -4.44
C ILE A 69 -12.90 8.27 -4.62
N ASN A 70 -12.10 8.34 -5.69
CA ASN A 70 -11.27 9.50 -5.99
C ASN A 70 -12.09 10.75 -6.32
N ASP A 71 -13.18 10.59 -7.07
CA ASP A 71 -14.11 11.67 -7.41
C ASP A 71 -14.84 12.21 -6.17
N ASN A 72 -14.92 11.41 -5.10
CA ASN A 72 -15.48 11.78 -3.80
C ASN A 72 -14.41 12.19 -2.76
N GLY A 73 -13.25 12.66 -3.22
CA GLY A 73 -12.20 13.22 -2.35
C GLY A 73 -11.10 12.24 -1.93
N GLY A 74 -11.19 10.98 -2.35
CA GLY A 74 -10.16 9.97 -2.09
C GLY A 74 -10.05 9.56 -0.62
N VAL A 75 -8.91 8.97 -0.27
CA VAL A 75 -8.63 8.46 1.08
C VAL A 75 -7.72 9.44 1.81
N TYR A 76 -8.27 10.18 2.77
CA TYR A 76 -7.58 11.27 3.46
C TYR A 76 -6.94 12.27 2.48
N GLY A 77 -7.66 12.62 1.41
CA GLY A 77 -7.18 13.52 0.35
C GLY A 77 -6.24 12.90 -0.68
N ARG A 78 -5.91 11.61 -0.58
CA ARG A 78 -5.06 10.89 -1.55
C ARG A 78 -5.91 10.16 -2.57
N LYS A 79 -5.52 10.24 -3.85
CA LYS A 79 -6.13 9.45 -4.92
C LYS A 79 -5.56 8.05 -4.96
N ILE A 80 -6.41 7.06 -5.16
CA ILE A 80 -6.02 5.66 -5.39
C ILE A 80 -5.69 5.50 -6.87
N ASN A 81 -4.50 4.99 -7.17
CA ASN A 81 -4.08 4.62 -8.51
C ASN A 81 -3.91 3.10 -8.58
N LEU A 82 -4.83 2.42 -9.29
CA LEU A 82 -4.76 0.97 -9.50
C LEU A 82 -3.98 0.66 -10.79
N VAL A 83 -2.78 0.12 -10.64
CA VAL A 83 -1.96 -0.39 -11.73
C VAL A 83 -2.37 -1.84 -12.03
N ILE A 84 -2.91 -2.05 -13.23
CA ILE A 84 -3.41 -3.35 -13.67
C ILE A 84 -2.38 -4.01 -14.60
N LYS A 85 -2.10 -5.29 -14.39
CA LYS A 85 -1.29 -6.11 -15.30
C LYS A 85 -2.06 -7.36 -15.72
N ASP A 86 -1.99 -7.69 -17.00
CA ASP A 86 -2.55 -8.92 -17.54
C ASP A 86 -1.58 -10.09 -17.33
N ASP A 87 -2.01 -11.08 -16.54
CA ASP A 87 -1.25 -12.31 -16.29
C ASP A 87 -1.71 -13.50 -17.14
N ARG A 88 -2.76 -13.31 -17.96
CA ARG A 88 -3.32 -14.32 -18.87
C ARG A 88 -3.75 -15.63 -18.21
N TYR A 89 -3.88 -15.64 -16.88
CA TYR A 89 -4.07 -16.82 -16.05
C TYR A 89 -2.92 -17.83 -16.11
N ILE A 90 -1.69 -17.33 -16.27
CA ILE A 90 -0.47 -18.15 -16.32
C ILE A 90 0.38 -17.82 -15.08
N PRO A 91 0.72 -18.80 -14.21
CA PRO A 91 1.49 -18.54 -12.99
C PRO A 91 2.82 -17.84 -13.21
N GLN A 92 3.54 -18.18 -14.30
CA GLN A 92 4.80 -17.53 -14.63
C GLN A 92 4.61 -16.05 -15.02
N GLU A 93 3.54 -15.72 -15.75
CA GLU A 93 3.21 -14.33 -16.05
C GLU A 93 2.81 -13.57 -14.78
N ALA A 94 2.04 -14.19 -13.87
CA ALA A 94 1.71 -13.57 -12.59
C ALA A 94 2.96 -13.20 -11.78
N ILE A 95 3.98 -14.06 -11.76
CA ILE A 95 5.30 -13.76 -11.15
C ILE A 95 5.94 -12.56 -11.83
N ASN A 96 6.04 -12.56 -13.16
CA ASN A 96 6.69 -11.50 -13.94
C ASN A 96 5.99 -10.15 -13.72
N LYS A 97 4.66 -10.13 -13.83
CA LYS A 97 3.84 -8.93 -13.67
C LYS A 97 3.82 -8.42 -12.23
N THR A 98 3.84 -9.30 -11.24
CA THR A 98 3.98 -8.88 -9.84
C THR A 98 5.35 -8.25 -9.58
N ASN A 99 6.43 -8.78 -10.17
CA ASN A 99 7.74 -8.15 -10.09
C ASN A 99 7.75 -6.76 -10.76
N GLU A 100 7.08 -6.58 -11.90
CA GLU A 100 6.93 -5.25 -12.52
C GLU A 100 6.21 -4.28 -11.56
N LEU A 101 5.10 -4.70 -10.97
CA LEU A 101 4.32 -3.88 -10.02
C LEU A 101 5.17 -3.42 -8.82
N ILE A 102 5.96 -4.33 -8.25
CA ILE A 102 6.78 -4.05 -7.06
C ILE A 102 8.05 -3.26 -7.42
N LEU A 103 8.78 -3.69 -8.44
CA LEU A 103 10.12 -3.18 -8.73
C LEU A 103 10.08 -1.90 -9.56
N LYS A 104 9.19 -1.82 -10.54
CA LYS A 104 9.07 -0.70 -11.48
C LYS A 104 7.97 0.27 -11.05
N ASP A 105 6.75 -0.23 -10.86
CA ASP A 105 5.60 0.64 -10.60
C ASP A 105 5.56 1.12 -9.14
N LYS A 106 6.33 0.46 -8.26
CA LYS A 106 6.50 0.80 -6.82
C LYS A 106 5.15 0.89 -6.11
N VAL A 107 4.30 -0.12 -6.30
CA VAL A 107 2.99 -0.18 -5.61
C VAL A 107 3.18 -0.41 -4.11
N PHE A 108 2.29 0.18 -3.33
CA PHE A 108 2.22 -0.01 -1.88
C PHE A 108 1.73 -1.41 -1.53
N ALA A 109 0.66 -1.87 -2.18
CA ALA A 109 0.04 -3.15 -1.92
C ALA A 109 -0.49 -3.78 -3.21
N LEU A 110 -0.63 -5.11 -3.18
CA LEU A 110 -1.32 -5.89 -4.19
C LEU A 110 -2.76 -6.13 -3.73
N VAL A 111 -3.74 -5.95 -4.60
CA VAL A 111 -5.16 -6.06 -4.26
C VAL A 111 -5.93 -6.85 -5.31
N GLY A 112 -6.84 -7.72 -4.87
CA GLY A 112 -7.80 -8.38 -5.76
C GLY A 112 -7.19 -9.27 -6.84
N GLN A 113 -5.97 -9.77 -6.63
CA GLN A 113 -5.35 -10.71 -7.58
C GLN A 113 -6.20 -11.96 -7.70
N LEU A 114 -6.09 -12.67 -8.83
CA LEU A 114 -6.95 -13.82 -9.12
C LEU A 114 -6.17 -15.13 -9.25
N GLY A 115 -6.70 -16.20 -8.64
CA GLY A 115 -6.27 -17.58 -8.89
C GLY A 115 -5.32 -18.18 -7.86
N THR A 116 -5.58 -19.43 -7.47
CA THR A 116 -4.77 -20.18 -6.48
C THR A 116 -3.36 -20.45 -6.96
N ALA A 117 -3.21 -21.06 -8.14
CA ALA A 117 -1.90 -21.44 -8.66
C ALA A 117 -1.03 -20.19 -8.92
N ASN A 118 -1.63 -19.13 -9.48
CA ASN A 118 -0.97 -17.86 -9.71
C ASN A 118 -0.47 -17.25 -8.40
N HIS A 119 -1.33 -17.17 -7.38
CA HIS A 119 -0.94 -16.56 -6.12
C HIS A 119 0.07 -17.39 -5.32
N LEU A 120 -0.03 -18.74 -5.31
CA LEU A 120 1.00 -19.60 -4.72
C LEU A 120 2.37 -19.41 -5.39
N ALA A 121 2.38 -19.29 -6.73
CA ALA A 121 3.60 -19.04 -7.48
C ALA A 121 4.19 -17.66 -7.15
N VAL A 122 3.36 -16.62 -7.07
CA VAL A 122 3.77 -15.28 -6.65
C VAL A 122 4.36 -15.29 -5.23
N THR A 123 3.65 -15.85 -4.26
CA THR A 123 4.10 -15.86 -2.85
C THR A 123 5.40 -16.62 -2.69
N SER A 124 5.56 -17.78 -3.36
CA SER A 124 6.78 -18.58 -3.28
C SER A 124 7.97 -17.98 -4.03
N LYS A 125 7.77 -17.40 -5.24
CA LYS A 125 8.87 -16.92 -6.10
C LYS A 125 9.19 -15.44 -5.93
N VAL A 126 8.19 -14.59 -5.76
CA VAL A 126 8.38 -13.15 -5.57
C VAL A 126 8.69 -12.81 -4.11
N ARG A 127 8.23 -13.66 -3.17
CA ARG A 127 8.42 -13.50 -1.72
C ARG A 127 7.85 -12.19 -1.19
N ILE A 128 6.62 -11.87 -1.57
CA ILE A 128 5.94 -10.59 -1.25
C ILE A 128 5.92 -10.28 0.25
N ALA A 129 5.74 -11.29 1.11
CA ALA A 129 5.79 -11.13 2.57
C ALA A 129 7.17 -10.68 3.06
N SER A 130 8.25 -11.29 2.56
CA SER A 130 9.62 -10.89 2.90
C SER A 130 10.02 -9.52 2.34
N ARG A 131 9.25 -8.99 1.38
CA ARG A 131 9.40 -7.63 0.83
C ARG A 131 8.50 -6.62 1.53
N ASN A 132 7.74 -7.01 2.55
CA ASN A 132 6.73 -6.19 3.23
C ASN A 132 5.69 -5.60 2.26
N ILE A 133 5.31 -6.36 1.23
CA ILE A 133 4.25 -5.95 0.29
C ILE A 133 2.94 -6.65 0.72
N PRO A 134 1.95 -5.91 1.24
CA PRO A 134 0.64 -6.49 1.56
C PRO A 134 -0.03 -7.04 0.31
N SER A 135 -0.70 -8.18 0.45
CA SER A 135 -1.58 -8.74 -0.57
C SER A 135 -2.96 -8.98 0.03
N LEU A 136 -3.96 -8.29 -0.51
CA LEU A 136 -5.28 -8.17 0.11
C LEU A 136 -6.36 -8.66 -0.85
N PHE A 137 -7.43 -9.24 -0.30
CA PHE A 137 -8.64 -9.62 -1.03
C PHE A 137 -8.40 -10.56 -2.22
N LEU A 138 -7.53 -11.57 -2.04
CA LEU A 138 -7.27 -12.57 -3.05
C LEU A 138 -8.56 -13.25 -3.54
N ASN A 139 -8.78 -13.27 -4.85
CA ASN A 139 -9.94 -13.90 -5.47
C ASN A 139 -9.65 -15.38 -5.74
N THR A 140 -10.02 -16.23 -4.79
CA THR A 140 -9.94 -17.70 -4.89
C THR A 140 -10.89 -18.37 -3.89
N GLY A 141 -11.35 -19.58 -4.22
CA GLY A 141 -12.07 -20.46 -3.29
C GLY A 141 -11.16 -21.38 -2.45
N TYR A 142 -9.83 -21.27 -2.59
CA TYR A 142 -8.89 -22.10 -1.85
C TYR A 142 -8.75 -21.64 -0.39
N SER A 143 -9.13 -22.50 0.55
CA SER A 143 -9.10 -22.21 1.99
C SER A 143 -7.70 -22.16 2.60
N GLY A 144 -6.71 -22.81 1.98
CA GLY A 144 -5.37 -22.98 2.56
C GLY A 144 -4.56 -21.69 2.73
N PHE A 145 -5.04 -20.54 2.25
CA PHE A 145 -4.44 -19.23 2.57
C PHE A 145 -4.86 -18.67 3.93
N ALA A 146 -5.96 -19.18 4.51
CA ALA A 146 -6.40 -18.84 5.86
C ALA A 146 -5.80 -19.76 6.93
N ASP A 147 -5.19 -20.88 6.52
CA ASP A 147 -4.60 -21.85 7.42
C ASP A 147 -3.27 -21.32 7.98
N VAL A 148 -3.33 -20.72 9.17
CA VAL A 148 -2.17 -20.48 10.03
C VAL A 148 -1.76 -21.81 10.66
N LYS A 149 -0.97 -22.61 9.94
CA LYS A 149 -0.26 -23.74 10.53
C LYS A 149 0.97 -23.27 11.30
#